data_AF-A0A6C0LJZ6-F1
#
_entry.id   AF-A0A6C0LJZ6-F1
#
_cell.length_a   1.000
_cell.length_b   1.000
_cell.length_c   1.000
_cell.angle_alpha   90.00
_cell.angle_beta   90.00
_cell.angle_gamma   90.00
#
_symmetry.space_group_name_H-M   'P 1'
#
loop_
_entity.id
_entity.type
_entity.pdbx_description
1 polymer ?
#
loop_
_entity_poly.entity_id
_entity_poly.type
_entity_poly.pdbx_seq_one_letter_code
_entity_poly.pdbx_strand_id
1 'polypeptide(L)'
;MKNNTKKTKKSHKNKTKKQFLFNPKNPKKSFDVYIDKNPKDTIHIKYTTLEDVENTIDKLEKLYKNKKYAHKRIWQVGMIMKVRLKVLQDKKPKQYALANKYFKFLGKRTGMSEEERHKVSFKY
;
A
#
# COMPACT_ATOMS: atom_id res chain seq x y z
N MET A 1 1.05 44.11 -33.04
CA MET A 1 1.80 44.36 -31.78
C MET A 1 2.55 43.08 -31.43
N LYS A 2 3.89 43.12 -31.34
CA LYS A 2 4.74 41.94 -31.08
C LYS A 2 4.94 41.78 -29.56
N ASN A 3 4.45 40.69 -28.97
CA ASN A 3 4.58 40.44 -27.53
C ASN A 3 5.96 39.84 -27.21
N ASN A 4 6.83 40.64 -26.58
CA ASN A 4 8.11 40.20 -26.04
C ASN A 4 7.90 39.36 -24.78
N THR A 5 8.08 38.04 -24.86
CA THR A 5 8.13 37.16 -23.69
C THR A 5 9.54 37.21 -23.06
N LYS A 6 9.67 37.90 -21.92
CA LYS A 6 10.89 37.89 -21.09
C LYS A 6 11.14 36.47 -20.55
N LYS A 7 12.13 35.77 -21.10
CA LYS A 7 12.63 34.48 -20.56
C LYS A 7 13.29 34.72 -19.19
N THR A 8 12.65 34.28 -18.11
CA THR A 8 13.25 34.25 -16.78
C THR A 8 14.30 33.12 -16.70
N LYS A 9 15.57 33.48 -16.51
CA LYS A 9 16.65 32.50 -16.27
C LYS A 9 16.42 31.83 -14.90
N LYS A 10 15.96 30.57 -14.89
CA LYS A 10 15.90 29.76 -13.67
C LYS A 10 17.33 29.53 -13.16
N SER A 11 17.65 30.02 -11.97
CA SER A 11 18.95 29.74 -11.34
C SER A 11 19.03 28.23 -11.07
N HIS A 12 20.15 27.62 -11.49
CA HIS A 12 20.42 26.23 -11.20
C HIS A 12 20.76 26.15 -9.71
N LYS A 13 19.78 25.81 -8.86
CA LYS A 13 20.07 25.45 -7.47
C LYS A 13 21.01 24.26 -7.48
N ASN A 14 22.23 24.44 -6.96
CA ASN A 14 23.17 23.36 -6.72
C ASN A 14 22.47 22.28 -5.90
N LYS A 15 22.16 21.14 -6.52
CA LYS A 15 21.62 19.98 -5.81
C LYS A 15 22.71 19.52 -4.85
N THR A 16 22.47 19.67 -3.55
CA THR A 16 23.32 18.99 -2.55
C THR A 16 23.30 17.50 -2.88
N LYS A 17 24.47 16.86 -2.97
CA LYS A 17 24.55 15.41 -3.16
C LYS A 17 23.74 14.77 -2.04
N LYS A 18 22.64 14.10 -2.36
CA LYS A 18 21.84 13.38 -1.36
C LYS A 18 22.73 12.27 -0.81
N GLN A 19 23.31 12.50 0.36
CA GLN A 19 24.02 11.45 1.07
C GLN A 19 22.96 10.56 1.71
N PHE A 20 22.92 9.29 1.31
CA PHE A 20 22.11 8.26 1.96
C PHE A 20 22.73 7.95 3.33
N LEU A 21 22.68 8.90 4.27
CA LEU A 21 23.16 8.66 5.63
C LEU A 21 22.07 7.95 6.41
N PHE A 22 22.35 6.71 6.78
CA PHE A 22 21.66 6.04 7.88
C PHE A 22 21.88 6.87 9.16
N ASN A 23 20.79 7.37 9.75
CA ASN A 23 20.84 8.07 11.02
C ASN A 23 20.46 7.11 12.17
N PRO A 24 21.44 6.54 12.91
CA PRO A 24 21.17 5.54 13.95
C PRO A 24 20.34 6.09 15.12
N LYS A 25 20.34 7.41 15.33
CA LYS A 25 19.59 8.05 16.43
C LYS A 25 18.15 8.41 16.02
N ASN A 26 17.88 8.57 14.73
CA ASN A 26 16.53 8.91 14.24
C ASN A 26 16.27 8.32 12.84
N PRO A 27 15.73 7.09 12.78
CA PRO A 27 15.44 6.40 11.52
C PRO A 27 14.53 7.18 10.56
N LYS A 28 13.69 8.10 11.07
CA LYS A 28 12.80 8.92 10.22
C LYS A 28 13.58 9.88 9.32
N LYS A 29 14.78 10.30 9.74
CA LYS A 29 15.69 11.18 9.00
C LYS A 29 16.54 10.44 7.96
N SER A 30 16.55 9.10 7.98
CA SER A 30 17.23 8.28 6.97
C SER A 30 16.48 8.36 5.64
N PHE A 31 17.23 8.58 4.56
CA PHE A 31 16.74 8.68 3.17
C PHE A 31 16.85 7.33 2.43
N ASP A 32 16.93 6.21 3.15
CA ASP A 32 16.95 4.90 2.51
C ASP A 32 15.51 4.45 2.24
N VAL A 33 15.24 4.17 0.98
CA VAL A 33 13.95 3.67 0.47
C VAL A 33 13.65 2.27 1.04
N TYR A 34 14.67 1.53 1.47
CA TYR A 34 14.57 0.16 1.97
C TYR A 34 14.67 0.04 3.49
N ILE A 35 14.85 1.14 4.23
CA ILE A 35 14.77 1.13 5.69
C ILE A 35 13.32 1.25 6.11
N ASP A 36 12.82 0.19 6.75
CA ASP A 36 11.57 0.24 7.48
C ASP A 36 11.72 1.21 8.66
N LYS A 37 11.15 2.41 8.49
CA LYS A 37 11.17 3.47 9.51
C LYS A 37 10.45 3.08 10.80
N ASN A 38 9.63 2.02 10.76
CA ASN A 38 8.99 1.43 11.93
C ASN A 38 8.62 -0.06 11.67
N PRO A 39 9.47 -1.03 12.05
CA PRO A 39 9.21 -2.46 11.83
C PRO A 39 7.92 -2.97 12.47
N LYS A 40 7.35 -2.24 13.44
CA LYS A 40 6.07 -2.58 14.08
C LYS A 40 4.85 -2.35 13.17
N ASP A 41 4.98 -1.55 12.11
CA ASP A 41 3.89 -1.23 11.15
C ASP A 41 3.85 -2.19 9.95
N THR A 42 4.72 -3.20 9.93
CA THR A 42 4.79 -4.20 8.85
C THR A 42 3.78 -5.32 9.05
N ILE A 43 2.88 -5.47 8.07
CA ILE A 43 1.90 -6.57 8.01
C ILE A 43 2.44 -7.63 7.06
N HIS A 44 2.86 -8.76 7.62
CA HIS A 44 3.29 -9.92 6.83
C HIS A 44 2.12 -10.51 6.04
N ILE A 45 2.33 -10.69 4.73
CA ILE A 45 1.39 -11.25 3.74
C ILE A 45 1.94 -12.59 3.27
N LYS A 46 1.16 -13.67 3.39
CA LYS A 46 1.43 -14.94 2.73
C LYS A 46 0.44 -15.11 1.57
N TYR A 47 0.88 -15.66 0.46
CA TYR A 47 0.03 -15.87 -0.73
C TYR A 47 0.46 -17.08 -1.55
N THR A 48 1.12 -18.05 -0.91
CA THR A 48 1.68 -19.21 -1.59
C THR A 48 0.58 -20.20 -1.93
N THR A 49 -0.22 -20.56 -0.92
CA THR A 49 -1.39 -21.44 -1.07
C THR A 49 -2.68 -20.62 -1.14
N LEU A 50 -3.81 -21.27 -1.43
CA LEU A 50 -5.11 -20.61 -1.39
C LEU A 50 -5.49 -20.25 0.05
N GLU A 51 -5.28 -21.18 0.98
CA GLU A 51 -5.47 -20.99 2.42
C GLU A 51 -4.62 -19.82 2.97
N ASP A 52 -3.38 -19.63 2.50
CA ASP A 52 -2.56 -18.48 2.87
C ASP A 52 -3.22 -17.14 2.52
N VAL A 53 -3.90 -17.09 1.37
CA VAL A 53 -4.61 -15.88 0.90
C VAL A 53 -5.83 -15.63 1.76
N GLU A 54 -6.62 -16.67 2.06
CA GLU A 54 -7.77 -16.60 2.96
C GLU A 54 -7.35 -16.12 4.35
N ASN A 55 -6.36 -16.78 4.96
CA ASN A 55 -5.80 -16.39 6.25
C ASN A 55 -5.26 -14.95 6.26
N THR A 56 -4.65 -14.51 5.16
CA THR A 56 -4.19 -13.13 5.02
C THR A 56 -5.35 -12.15 4.95
N ILE A 57 -6.41 -12.47 4.21
CA ILE A 57 -7.64 -11.65 4.13
C ILE A 57 -8.30 -11.54 5.51
N ASP A 58 -8.47 -12.67 6.22
CA ASP A 58 -9.08 -12.69 7.55
C ASP A 58 -8.26 -11.89 8.56
N LYS A 59 -6.93 -12.00 8.49
CA LYS A 59 -6.02 -11.17 9.29
C LYS A 59 -6.21 -9.68 9.00
N LEU A 60 -6.32 -9.28 7.74
CA LEU A 60 -6.55 -7.88 7.36
C LEU A 60 -7.90 -7.37 7.85
N GLU A 61 -8.96 -8.17 7.72
CA GLU A 61 -10.30 -7.82 8.21
C GLU A 61 -10.31 -7.69 9.74
N LYS A 62 -9.66 -8.61 10.47
CA LYS A 62 -9.52 -8.54 11.93
C LYS A 62 -8.77 -7.28 12.36
N LEU A 63 -7.66 -6.96 11.70
CA LEU A 63 -6.88 -5.76 11.98
C LEU A 63 -7.69 -4.48 11.74
N TYR A 64 -8.49 -4.46 10.69
CA TYR A 64 -9.35 -3.33 10.37
C TYR A 64 -10.49 -3.16 11.40
N LYS A 65 -11.22 -4.25 11.69
CA LYS A 65 -12.35 -4.25 12.64
C LYS A 65 -11.93 -3.89 14.05
N ASN A 66 -10.73 -4.29 14.46
CA ASN A 66 -10.14 -3.90 15.74
C ASN A 66 -9.59 -2.46 15.76
N LYS A 67 -9.83 -1.66 14.70
CA LYS A 67 -9.35 -0.27 14.55
C LYS A 67 -7.83 -0.11 14.67
N LYS A 68 -7.06 -1.19 14.46
CA LYS A 68 -5.59 -1.15 14.55
C LYS A 68 -4.97 -0.43 13.36
N TYR A 69 -5.59 -0.55 12.19
CA TYR A 69 -5.16 0.15 10.97
C TYR A 69 -6.33 0.81 10.28
N ALA A 70 -6.11 2.00 9.71
CA ALA A 70 -7.08 2.68 8.88
C ALA A 70 -7.35 1.90 7.58
N HIS A 71 -8.55 2.07 7.02
CA HIS A 71 -8.96 1.43 5.75
C HIS A 71 -7.93 1.66 4.62
N LYS A 72 -7.36 2.87 4.54
CA LYS A 72 -6.31 3.21 3.56
C LYS A 72 -5.12 2.24 3.61
N ARG A 73 -4.67 1.86 4.81
CA ARG A 73 -3.53 0.94 4.99
C ARG A 73 -3.90 -0.47 4.52
N ILE A 74 -5.08 -0.95 4.91
CA ILE A 74 -5.61 -2.26 4.48
C ILE A 74 -5.77 -2.32 2.96
N TRP A 75 -6.27 -1.25 2.35
CA TRP A 75 -6.40 -1.12 0.90
C TRP A 75 -5.05 -1.19 0.17
N GLN A 76 -4.01 -0.52 0.69
CA GLN A 76 -2.65 -0.61 0.16
C GLN A 76 -2.10 -2.05 0.23
N VAL A 77 -2.29 -2.73 1.37
CA VAL A 77 -1.82 -4.11 1.53
C VAL A 77 -2.55 -5.06 0.59
N GLY A 78 -3.88 -4.91 0.45
CA GLY A 78 -4.68 -5.65 -0.52
C GLY A 78 -4.25 -5.40 -1.97
N MET A 79 -3.88 -4.16 -2.32
CA MET A 79 -3.34 -3.81 -3.64
C MET A 79 -2.02 -4.54 -3.91
N ILE A 80 -1.09 -4.56 -2.95
CA ILE A 80 0.20 -5.25 -3.08
C ILE A 80 -0.02 -6.75 -3.29
N MET A 81 -0.90 -7.37 -2.49
CA MET A 81 -1.24 -8.79 -2.62
C MET A 81 -1.78 -9.12 -4.02
N LYS A 82 -2.75 -8.33 -4.52
CA LYS A 82 -3.30 -8.47 -5.87
C LYS A 82 -2.22 -8.32 -6.95
N VAL A 83 -1.37 -7.29 -6.88
CA VAL A 83 -0.35 -7.04 -7.90
C VAL A 83 0.67 -8.17 -7.96
N ARG A 84 1.13 -8.66 -6.80
CA ARG A 84 2.04 -9.81 -6.73
C ARG A 84 1.43 -11.06 -7.34
N LEU A 85 0.17 -11.36 -7.01
CA LEU A 85 -0.54 -12.50 -7.58
C LEU A 85 -0.90 -12.31 -9.06
N LYS A 86 -1.06 -11.07 -9.54
CA LYS A 86 -1.30 -10.78 -10.97
C LYS A 86 -0.10 -11.19 -11.82
N VAL A 87 1.12 -10.94 -11.35
CA VAL A 87 2.34 -11.38 -12.04
C VAL A 87 2.43 -12.91 -12.10
N LEU A 88 1.85 -13.60 -11.12
CA LEU A 88 1.84 -15.05 -11.03
C LEU A 88 0.51 -15.68 -11.50
N GLN A 89 -0.34 -14.92 -12.19
CA GLN A 89 -1.72 -15.33 -12.48
C GLN A 89 -1.79 -16.64 -13.25
N ASP A 90 -0.88 -16.86 -14.21
CA ASP A 90 -0.85 -18.08 -15.02
C ASP A 90 -0.55 -19.33 -14.17
N LYS A 91 0.24 -19.17 -13.11
CA LYS A 91 0.62 -20.26 -12.19
C LYS A 91 -0.34 -20.39 -10.99
N LYS A 92 -0.99 -19.29 -10.59
CA LYS A 92 -1.81 -19.19 -9.38
C LYS A 92 -3.15 -18.50 -9.66
N PRO A 93 -3.97 -19.03 -10.59
CA PRO A 93 -5.19 -18.34 -11.04
C PRO A 93 -6.24 -18.23 -9.92
N LYS A 94 -6.39 -19.26 -9.08
CA LYS A 94 -7.37 -19.27 -7.98
C LYS A 94 -7.02 -18.24 -6.90
N GLN A 95 -5.76 -18.18 -6.50
CA GLN A 95 -5.24 -17.20 -5.54
C GLN A 95 -5.43 -15.78 -6.07
N TYR A 96 -5.09 -15.54 -7.34
CA TYR A 96 -5.30 -14.24 -7.96
C TYR A 96 -6.79 -13.85 -8.00
N ALA A 97 -7.67 -14.78 -8.38
CA ALA A 97 -9.11 -14.53 -8.42
C ALA A 97 -9.65 -14.10 -7.05
N LEU A 98 -9.26 -14.80 -5.97
CA LEU A 98 -9.65 -14.47 -4.61
C LEU A 98 -9.09 -13.10 -4.16
N ALA A 99 -7.80 -12.86 -4.37
CA ALA A 99 -7.19 -11.57 -4.03
C ALA A 99 -7.81 -10.41 -4.81
N ASN A 100 -8.16 -10.61 -6.08
CA ASN A 100 -8.84 -9.62 -6.91
C ASN A 100 -10.28 -9.37 -6.45
N LYS A 101 -11.00 -10.42 -6.05
CA LYS A 101 -12.34 -10.31 -5.45
C LYS A 101 -12.28 -9.47 -4.17
N TYR A 102 -11.33 -9.75 -3.29
CA TYR A 102 -11.11 -8.97 -2.07
C TYR A 102 -10.73 -7.51 -2.36
N PHE A 103 -9.83 -7.27 -3.31
CA PHE A 103 -9.45 -5.90 -3.69
C PHE A 103 -10.64 -5.09 -4.22
N LYS A 104 -11.50 -5.69 -5.06
CA LYS A 104 -12.73 -5.04 -5.53
C LYS A 104 -13.68 -4.72 -4.38
N PHE A 105 -13.82 -5.63 -3.41
CA PHE A 105 -14.59 -5.40 -2.20
C PHE A 105 -14.08 -4.21 -1.39
N LEU A 106 -12.75 -4.12 -1.17
CA LEU A 106 -12.14 -2.97 -0.51
C LEU A 106 -12.37 -1.66 -1.27
N GLY A 107 -12.38 -1.70 -2.61
CA GLY A 107 -12.75 -0.56 -3.45
C GLY A 107 -14.18 -0.07 -3.20
N LYS A 108 -15.16 -0.99 -3.14
CA LYS A 108 -16.55 -0.64 -2.78
C LYS A 108 -16.65 -0.05 -1.39
N ARG A 109 -15.91 -0.62 -0.42
CA ARG A 109 -15.85 -0.14 0.97
C ARG A 109 -15.34 1.32 1.03
N THR A 110 -14.43 1.73 0.16
CA THR A 110 -13.95 3.14 0.09
C THR A 110 -15.06 4.14 -0.22
N GLY A 111 -16.14 3.74 -0.89
CA GLY A 111 -17.28 4.62 -1.17
C GLY A 111 -18.28 4.77 -0.02
N MET A 112 -18.20 3.93 1.01
CA MET A 112 -19.16 3.90 2.12
C MET A 112 -18.78 4.88 3.23
N SER A 113 -19.75 5.19 4.11
CA SER A 113 -19.51 5.92 5.36
C SER A 113 -18.66 5.10 6.35
N GLU A 114 -17.95 5.74 7.28
CA GLU A 114 -17.05 5.05 8.20
C GLU A 114 -17.77 3.97 9.02
N GLU A 115 -18.98 4.26 9.51
CA GLU A 115 -19.79 3.31 10.27
C GLU A 115 -20.15 2.06 9.45
N GLU A 116 -20.59 2.26 8.21
CA GLU A 116 -20.92 1.16 7.30
C GLU A 116 -19.70 0.31 6.97
N ARG A 117 -18.53 0.95 6.76
CA ARG A 117 -17.29 0.21 6.45
C ARG A 117 -16.93 -0.80 7.53
N HIS A 118 -17.15 -0.47 8.80
CA HIS A 118 -16.88 -1.36 9.93
C HIS A 118 -17.92 -2.47 10.10
N LYS A 119 -19.16 -2.26 9.65
CA LYS A 119 -20.24 -3.27 9.69
C LYS A 119 -20.11 -4.30 8.59
N VAL A 120 -19.75 -3.87 7.38
CA VAL A 120 -19.67 -4.75 6.20
C VAL A 120 -18.50 -5.72 6.34
N SER A 121 -18.71 -6.99 6.02
CA SER A 121 -17.70 -8.05 6.06
C SER A 121 -17.49 -8.66 4.67
N PHE A 122 -16.26 -9.08 4.38
CA PHE A 122 -15.95 -9.80 3.14
C PHE A 122 -16.63 -11.17 3.13
N LYS A 123 -17.07 -11.62 1.95
CA LYS A 123 -17.63 -12.94 1.69
C LYS A 123 -16.83 -13.63 0.59
N TYR A 124 -16.42 -14.87 0.85
CA TYR A 124 -15.59 -15.70 -0.03
C TYR A 124 -16.26 -16.06 -1.34
#